data_AF-A0A9D7W361-F1
#
_entry.id   AF-A0A9D7W361-F1
#
_cell.length_a   1.000
_cell.length_b   1.000
_cell.length_c   1.000
_cell.angle_alpha   90.00
_cell.angle_beta   90.00
_cell.angle_gamma   90.00
#
_symmetry.space_group_name_H-M   'P 1'
#
loop_
_entity.id
_entity.type
_entity.pdbx_description
1 polymer ?
#
loop_
_entity_poly.entity_id
_entity_poly.type
_entity_poly.pdbx_seq_one_letter_code
_entity_poly.pdbx_strand_id
1 'polypeptide(L)'
;MKSTLIVLLCIITSPIIAEEISGKFAPPAGQVLVFAGQDNISVGGTQKYSDGYVDSIGVPGGITHYVYFSEGWTNGFGRTFPLGSVAGLNSEVEWAAGPMCQKAYLESPQLKDCVMHVSISMEGGGEVKVANGMFDHLIEEFVQFIADHPDRVFFIRIGYEFDGNWNKYQPES
;
A
#
# COMPACT_ATOMS: atom_id res chain seq x y z
N MET A 1 58.20 -36.19 21.44
CA MET A 1 57.30 -35.03 21.31
C MET A 1 56.41 -35.26 20.11
N LYS A 2 55.10 -35.46 20.30
CA LYS A 2 54.14 -35.68 19.20
C LYS A 2 53.57 -34.32 18.81
N SER A 3 53.82 -33.87 17.58
CA SER A 3 53.25 -32.64 17.04
C SER A 3 51.89 -32.96 16.42
N THR A 4 50.82 -32.39 16.97
CA THR A 4 49.45 -32.55 16.45
C THR A 4 49.20 -31.44 15.45
N LEU A 5 49.04 -31.81 14.17
CA LEU A 5 48.67 -30.89 13.11
C LEU A 5 47.15 -30.62 13.19
N ILE A 6 46.77 -29.39 13.51
CA ILE A 6 45.38 -28.93 13.45
C ILE A 6 45.11 -28.47 12.02
N VAL A 7 44.25 -29.18 11.30
CA VAL A 7 43.73 -28.75 10.00
C VAL A 7 42.52 -27.87 10.25
N LEU A 8 42.64 -26.58 9.95
CA LEU A 8 41.53 -25.64 10.00
C LEU A 8 40.68 -25.80 8.74
N LEU A 9 39.52 -26.45 8.87
CA LEU A 9 38.56 -26.61 7.78
C LEU A 9 37.75 -25.31 7.66
N CYS A 10 38.13 -24.42 6.74
CA CYS A 10 37.30 -23.25 6.40
C CYS A 10 36.07 -23.73 5.63
N ILE A 11 34.92 -23.79 6.30
CA ILE A 11 33.63 -24.01 5.65
C ILE A 11 33.30 -22.75 4.87
N ILE A 12 33.50 -22.77 3.55
CA ILE A 12 33.02 -21.72 2.65
C ILE A 12 31.52 -21.92 2.50
N THR A 13 30.73 -21.27 3.35
CA THR A 13 29.29 -21.11 3.11
C THR A 13 29.13 -20.13 1.95
N SER A 14 28.77 -20.63 0.77
CA SER A 14 28.27 -19.73 -0.28
C SER A 14 27.10 -18.94 0.29
N PRO A 15 27.04 -17.61 0.10
CA PRO A 15 25.84 -16.87 0.49
C PRO A 15 24.66 -17.52 -0.23
N ILE A 16 23.61 -17.84 0.53
CA ILE A 16 22.32 -18.19 -0.04
C ILE A 16 21.86 -16.93 -0.76
N ILE A 17 22.07 -16.89 -2.08
CA ILE A 17 21.47 -15.86 -2.93
C ILE A 17 19.98 -16.17 -2.90
N ALA A 18 19.21 -15.30 -2.25
CA ALA A 18 17.76 -15.38 -2.29
C ALA A 18 17.30 -15.45 -3.75
N GLU A 19 16.34 -16.31 -4.04
CA GLU A 19 15.78 -16.47 -5.38
C GLU A 19 15.32 -15.10 -5.90
N GLU A 20 15.71 -14.76 -7.13
CA GLU A 20 15.37 -13.48 -7.72
C GLU A 20 13.86 -13.42 -7.98
N ILE A 21 13.17 -12.51 -7.28
CA ILE A 21 11.77 -12.24 -7.55
C ILE A 21 11.69 -11.52 -8.89
N SER A 22 11.29 -12.24 -9.92
CA SER A 22 11.13 -11.70 -11.28
C SER A 22 9.71 -11.22 -11.52
N GLY A 23 9.57 -10.00 -12.04
CA GLY A 23 8.30 -9.40 -12.41
C GLY A 23 8.50 -8.07 -13.12
N LYS A 24 7.51 -7.61 -13.89
CA LYS A 24 7.59 -6.36 -14.68
C LYS A 24 8.04 -5.14 -13.85
N PHE A 25 7.71 -5.13 -12.56
CA PHE A 25 7.97 -4.04 -11.65
C PHE A 25 8.85 -4.44 -10.46
N ALA A 26 9.48 -5.62 -10.51
CA ALA A 26 10.48 -5.99 -9.50
C ALA A 26 11.73 -5.10 -9.67
N PRO A 27 12.36 -4.64 -8.57
CA PRO A 27 13.59 -3.90 -8.66
C PRO A 27 14.70 -4.78 -9.27
N PRO A 28 15.70 -4.19 -9.95
CA PRO A 28 16.86 -4.93 -10.44
C PRO A 28 17.57 -5.68 -9.30
N ALA A 29 18.25 -6.78 -9.64
CA ALA A 29 19.04 -7.55 -8.68
C ALA A 29 19.98 -6.66 -7.84
N GLY A 30 19.92 -6.82 -6.52
CA GLY A 30 20.71 -6.04 -5.55
C GLY A 30 20.15 -4.66 -5.21
N GLN A 31 19.00 -4.27 -5.78
CA GLN A 31 18.30 -3.03 -5.43
C GLN A 31 17.03 -3.29 -4.61
N VAL A 32 16.62 -2.28 -3.85
CA VAL A 32 15.39 -2.30 -3.05
C VAL A 32 14.52 -1.12 -3.43
N LEU A 33 13.22 -1.35 -3.56
CA LEU A 33 12.24 -0.28 -3.72
C LEU A 33 11.68 0.09 -2.35
N VAL A 34 11.97 1.30 -1.89
CA VAL A 34 11.54 1.79 -0.57
C VAL A 34 10.20 2.53 -0.70
N PHE A 35 9.24 2.14 0.13
CA PHE A 35 7.94 2.79 0.25
C PHE A 35 7.83 3.52 1.58
N ALA A 36 7.24 4.72 1.59
CA ALA A 36 6.84 5.43 2.81
C ALA A 36 5.33 5.59 2.86
N GLY A 37 4.75 5.68 4.07
CA GLY A 37 3.30 5.73 4.24
C GLY A 37 2.90 6.11 5.67
N GLN A 38 1.62 6.17 5.98
CA GLN A 38 0.51 5.73 5.12
C GLN A 38 -0.59 6.78 4.89
N ASP A 39 -0.50 7.93 5.55
CA ASP A 39 -1.45 9.03 5.47
C ASP A 39 -0.81 10.29 4.88
N ASN A 40 -1.61 11.22 4.36
CA ASN A 40 -1.10 12.39 3.65
C ASN A 40 -0.33 13.37 4.55
N ILE A 41 -0.62 13.45 5.85
CA ILE A 41 0.13 14.32 6.78
C ILE A 41 1.53 13.77 6.97
N SER A 42 1.64 12.50 7.36
CA SER A 42 2.95 11.91 7.69
C SER A 42 3.84 11.82 6.45
N VAL A 43 3.29 11.48 5.29
CA VAL A 43 4.05 11.42 4.04
C VAL A 43 4.47 12.81 3.58
N GLY A 44 3.57 13.79 3.60
CA GLY A 44 3.85 15.14 3.09
C GLY A 44 4.01 15.18 1.57
N GLY A 45 4.71 16.20 1.06
CA GLY A 45 4.97 16.37 -0.37
C GLY A 45 3.71 16.56 -1.23
N THR A 46 2.57 16.97 -0.65
CA THR A 46 1.32 17.29 -1.36
C THR A 46 0.98 18.76 -1.22
N GLN A 47 -0.02 19.25 -1.96
CA GLN A 47 -0.44 20.66 -1.89
C GLN A 47 -0.89 21.08 -0.48
N LYS A 48 -1.61 20.19 0.23
CA LYS A 48 -2.17 20.47 1.56
C LYS A 48 -1.19 20.14 2.69
N TYR A 49 -0.36 19.12 2.51
CA TYR A 49 0.57 18.62 3.52
C TYR A 49 1.98 18.62 2.96
N SER A 50 2.83 19.49 3.49
CA SER A 50 4.19 19.77 2.99
C SER A 50 5.21 19.88 4.13
N ASP A 51 5.02 19.10 5.19
CA ASP A 51 5.92 19.02 6.35
C ASP A 51 6.04 17.56 6.84
N GLY A 52 6.11 16.63 5.90
CA GLY A 52 6.19 15.19 6.16
C GLY A 52 7.55 14.57 5.85
N TYR A 53 7.60 13.24 5.74
CA TYR A 53 8.84 12.51 5.40
C TYR A 53 9.43 12.95 4.05
N VAL A 54 8.57 13.22 3.07
CA VAL A 54 8.99 13.69 1.75
C VAL A 54 9.71 15.04 1.81
N ASP A 55 9.24 15.92 2.70
CA ASP A 55 9.73 17.30 2.83
C ASP A 55 11.00 17.39 3.70
N SER A 56 11.12 16.48 4.67
CA SER A 56 12.20 16.50 5.68
C SER A 56 13.35 15.53 5.40
N ILE A 57 13.07 14.38 4.75
CA ILE A 57 14.05 13.31 4.52
C ILE A 57 14.34 13.18 3.02
N GLY A 58 13.29 13.14 2.20
CA GLY A 58 13.39 13.02 0.75
C GLY A 58 12.31 12.14 0.14
N VAL A 59 12.26 12.13 -1.20
CA VAL A 59 11.24 11.42 -1.97
C VAL A 59 11.53 9.92 -2.01
N PRO A 60 10.63 9.04 -1.52
CA PRO A 60 10.79 7.59 -1.58
C PRO A 60 10.55 7.05 -2.99
N GLY A 61 10.95 5.80 -3.25
CA GLY A 61 10.65 5.13 -4.53
C GLY A 61 9.15 4.84 -4.71
N GLY A 62 8.40 4.75 -3.62
CA GLY A 62 6.94 4.68 -3.67
C GLY A 62 6.26 5.17 -2.40
N ILE A 63 4.94 5.32 -2.51
CA ILE A 63 4.06 5.76 -1.41
C ILE A 63 3.05 4.67 -1.14
N THR A 64 2.84 4.33 0.13
CA THR A 64 1.76 3.45 0.58
C THR A 64 0.57 4.28 1.04
N HIS A 65 -0.61 3.87 0.63
CA HIS A 65 -1.88 4.54 0.93
C HIS A 65 -3.00 3.52 1.12
N TYR A 66 -4.08 3.90 1.81
CA TYR A 66 -5.27 3.06 1.98
C TYR A 66 -6.50 3.69 1.37
N VAL A 67 -7.33 2.84 0.78
CA VAL A 67 -8.69 3.15 0.33
C VAL A 67 -9.65 2.11 0.88
N TYR A 68 -10.94 2.44 0.95
CA TYR A 68 -11.93 1.57 1.60
C TYR A 68 -13.13 1.29 0.70
N PHE A 69 -13.44 0.01 0.53
CA PHE A 69 -14.66 -0.49 -0.12
C PHE A 69 -15.69 -0.85 0.95
N SER A 70 -16.04 0.15 1.76
CA SER A 70 -16.89 0.00 2.95
C SER A 70 -17.85 1.18 3.11
N GLU A 71 -18.40 1.68 2.00
CA GLU A 71 -19.30 2.85 2.01
C GLU A 71 -20.45 2.71 3.02
N GLY A 72 -20.77 3.79 3.73
CA GLY A 72 -21.83 3.84 4.73
C GLY A 72 -21.54 3.08 6.03
N TRP A 73 -20.43 2.35 6.13
CA TRP A 73 -20.04 1.69 7.37
C TRP A 73 -19.40 2.69 8.35
N THR A 74 -19.63 2.47 9.65
CA THR A 74 -19.08 3.27 10.74
C THR A 74 -18.16 2.40 11.61
N ASN A 75 -16.92 2.83 11.82
CA ASN A 75 -15.99 2.09 12.70
C ASN A 75 -16.23 2.34 14.19
N GLY A 76 -15.44 1.61 15.00
CA GLY A 76 -15.37 1.77 16.44
C GLY A 76 -14.89 3.16 16.92
N PHE A 77 -14.37 4.02 16.04
CA PHE A 77 -14.00 5.40 16.35
C PHE A 77 -15.08 6.42 15.95
N GLY A 78 -16.26 5.97 15.49
CA GLY A 78 -17.36 6.84 15.08
C GLY A 78 -17.12 7.57 13.75
N ARG A 79 -16.26 7.04 12.88
CA ARG A 79 -16.05 7.56 11.52
C ARG A 79 -16.89 6.76 10.53
N THR A 80 -17.65 7.46 9.68
CA THR A 80 -18.51 6.85 8.66
C THR A 80 -17.98 7.18 7.28
N PHE A 81 -17.85 6.17 6.41
CA PHE A 81 -17.43 6.39 5.03
C PHE A 81 -18.55 6.95 4.15
N PRO A 82 -18.21 7.83 3.18
CA PRO A 82 -19.17 8.38 2.24
C PRO A 82 -19.85 7.27 1.42
N LEU A 83 -21.07 7.56 0.95
CA LEU A 83 -21.83 6.69 0.06
C LEU A 83 -21.49 6.99 -1.41
N GLY A 84 -21.44 5.96 -2.23
CA GLY A 84 -21.31 6.04 -3.68
C GLY A 84 -19.91 6.33 -4.19
N SER A 85 -18.88 6.26 -3.34
CA SER A 85 -17.50 6.54 -3.73
C SER A 85 -16.47 5.78 -2.91
N VAL A 86 -15.32 5.47 -3.51
CA VAL A 86 -14.17 4.86 -2.84
C VAL A 86 -13.58 5.85 -1.83
N ALA A 87 -13.75 5.55 -0.55
CA ALA A 87 -13.26 6.42 0.50
C ALA A 87 -11.72 6.48 0.47
N GLY A 88 -11.20 7.71 0.47
CA GLY A 88 -9.77 7.98 0.45
C GLY A 88 -9.11 7.95 -0.93
N LEU A 89 -9.90 7.78 -2.00
CA LEU A 89 -9.39 7.80 -3.39
C LEU A 89 -9.33 9.23 -3.94
N ASN A 90 -10.49 9.80 -4.24
CA ASN A 90 -10.64 11.11 -4.90
C ASN A 90 -10.75 12.29 -3.93
N SER A 91 -11.15 12.02 -2.69
CA SER A 91 -11.35 13.03 -1.65
C SER A 91 -10.80 12.54 -0.32
N GLU A 92 -10.38 13.50 0.50
CA GLU A 92 -9.87 13.22 1.84
C GLU A 92 -10.93 12.58 2.75
N VAL A 93 -10.56 11.48 3.38
CA VAL A 93 -11.30 10.86 4.49
C VAL A 93 -10.34 10.63 5.66
N GLU A 94 -10.88 10.44 6.86
CA GLU A 94 -10.08 10.17 8.06
C GLU A 94 -10.62 8.93 8.77
N TRP A 95 -9.74 7.94 8.95
CA TRP A 95 -10.08 6.67 9.59
C TRP A 95 -9.60 6.53 11.04
N ALA A 96 -9.28 7.66 11.67
CA ALA A 96 -8.55 7.74 12.95
C ALA A 96 -7.11 7.20 12.85
N ALA A 97 -6.52 7.31 11.65
CA ALA A 97 -5.17 6.87 11.32
C ALA A 97 -4.42 7.87 10.42
N GLY A 98 -4.90 9.10 10.36
CA GLY A 98 -4.39 10.16 9.48
C GLY A 98 -5.27 10.35 8.23
N PRO A 99 -5.20 11.54 7.61
CA PRO A 99 -6.06 11.90 6.49
C PRO A 99 -5.60 11.18 5.23
N MET A 100 -6.56 10.73 4.44
CA MET A 100 -6.31 9.84 3.31
C MET A 100 -6.99 10.36 2.03
N CYS A 101 -6.18 10.67 1.02
CA CYS A 101 -6.55 11.05 -0.33
C CYS A 101 -5.43 10.60 -1.30
N GLN A 102 -5.68 9.53 -2.05
CA GLN A 102 -4.73 8.99 -3.04
C GLN A 102 -4.45 10.01 -4.15
N LYS A 103 -5.50 10.72 -4.59
CA LYS A 103 -5.42 11.74 -5.64
C LYS A 103 -4.42 12.85 -5.30
N ALA A 104 -4.31 13.22 -4.03
CA ALA A 104 -3.37 14.26 -3.59
C ALA A 104 -1.91 13.90 -3.89
N TYR A 105 -1.54 12.63 -3.83
CA TYR A 105 -0.20 12.17 -4.23
C TYR A 105 -0.01 12.17 -5.74
N LEU A 106 -1.07 11.87 -6.50
CA LEU A 106 -0.99 11.88 -7.97
C LEU A 106 -0.85 13.29 -8.53
N GLU A 107 -1.53 14.26 -7.92
CA GLU A 107 -1.51 15.67 -8.30
C GLU A 107 -0.22 16.40 -7.87
N SER A 108 0.60 15.78 -7.01
CA SER A 108 1.87 16.38 -6.58
C SER A 108 2.97 16.24 -7.65
N PRO A 109 3.57 17.36 -8.12
CA PRO A 109 4.71 17.31 -9.03
C PRO A 109 5.95 16.67 -8.40
N GLN A 110 6.13 16.77 -7.08
CA GLN A 110 7.27 16.21 -6.35
C GLN A 110 7.23 14.68 -6.30
N LEU A 111 6.03 14.11 -6.39
CA LEU A 111 5.77 12.68 -6.24
C LEU A 111 5.46 11.98 -7.58
N LYS A 112 5.67 12.68 -8.70
CA LYS A 112 5.33 12.21 -10.05
C LYS A 112 6.00 10.88 -10.42
N ASP A 113 7.21 10.65 -9.92
CA ASP A 113 8.01 9.46 -10.22
C ASP A 113 7.84 8.35 -9.17
N CYS A 114 7.07 8.59 -8.09
CA CYS A 114 6.80 7.58 -7.09
C CYS A 114 5.82 6.52 -7.62
N VAL A 115 6.10 5.25 -7.29
CA VAL A 115 5.13 4.15 -7.42
C VAL A 115 4.05 4.32 -6.36
N MET A 116 2.80 4.08 -6.74
CA MET A 116 1.66 4.13 -5.81
C MET A 116 1.30 2.73 -5.32
N HIS A 117 1.56 2.45 -4.05
CA HIS A 117 1.04 1.24 -3.40
C HIS A 117 -0.29 1.56 -2.71
N VAL A 118 -1.37 0.98 -3.20
CA VAL A 118 -2.73 1.21 -2.71
C VAL A 118 -3.26 -0.07 -2.06
N SER A 119 -3.51 0.01 -0.76
CA SER A 119 -4.12 -1.05 0.02
C SER A 119 -5.64 -0.85 0.09
N ILE A 120 -6.40 -1.88 -0.28
CA ILE A 120 -7.87 -1.84 -0.27
C ILE A 120 -8.35 -2.55 0.99
N SER A 121 -8.99 -1.78 1.88
CA SER A 121 -9.79 -2.30 2.99
C SER A 121 -11.18 -2.69 2.50
N MET A 122 -11.70 -3.79 3.04
CA MET A 122 -13.08 -4.22 2.86
C MET A 122 -13.75 -4.45 4.23
N GLU A 123 -13.23 -3.84 5.29
CA GLU A 123 -13.73 -4.00 6.65
C GLU A 123 -15.23 -3.66 6.76
N GLY A 124 -15.89 -4.15 7.81
CA GLY A 124 -17.31 -3.88 8.03
C GLY A 124 -18.26 -4.66 7.13
N GLY A 125 -17.82 -5.83 6.63
CA GLY A 125 -18.61 -6.66 5.71
C GLY A 125 -18.55 -6.18 4.26
N GLY A 126 -17.57 -5.34 3.91
CA GLY A 126 -17.35 -4.87 2.55
C GLY A 126 -16.95 -6.01 1.62
N GLU A 127 -16.26 -7.04 2.13
CA GLU A 127 -15.80 -8.19 1.34
C GLU A 127 -16.97 -8.99 0.78
N VAL A 128 -18.03 -9.19 1.58
CA VAL A 128 -19.25 -9.87 1.14
C VAL A 128 -19.96 -9.06 0.05
N LYS A 129 -19.99 -7.73 0.19
CA LYS A 129 -20.63 -6.82 -0.76
C LYS A 129 -19.83 -6.67 -2.06
N VAL A 130 -18.50 -6.78 -1.97
CA VAL A 130 -17.64 -6.87 -3.15
C VAL A 130 -17.86 -8.20 -3.85
N ALA A 131 -17.84 -9.32 -3.12
CA ALA A 131 -17.97 -10.67 -3.69
C ALA A 131 -19.32 -10.90 -4.39
N ASN A 132 -20.40 -10.29 -3.88
CA ASN A 132 -21.74 -10.42 -4.46
C ASN A 132 -22.12 -9.32 -5.48
N GLY A 133 -21.17 -8.43 -5.83
CA GLY A 133 -21.34 -7.37 -6.82
C GLY A 133 -22.08 -6.11 -6.34
N MET A 134 -22.51 -6.05 -5.07
CA MET A 134 -23.15 -4.84 -4.52
C MET A 134 -22.24 -3.62 -4.52
N PHE A 135 -20.92 -3.80 -4.49
CA PHE A 135 -19.91 -2.74 -4.51
C PHE A 135 -19.13 -2.66 -5.84
N ASP A 136 -19.68 -3.21 -6.93
CA ASP A 136 -19.03 -3.13 -8.26
C ASP A 136 -18.77 -1.68 -8.69
N HIS A 137 -19.63 -0.71 -8.31
CA HIS A 137 -19.41 0.70 -8.61
C HIS A 137 -18.13 1.27 -7.96
N LEU A 138 -17.72 0.73 -6.81
CA LEU A 138 -16.46 1.12 -6.15
C LEU A 138 -15.26 0.53 -6.90
N ILE A 139 -15.39 -0.69 -7.42
CA ILE A 139 -14.37 -1.31 -8.28
C ILE A 139 -14.24 -0.49 -9.56
N GLU A 140 -15.36 -0.13 -10.20
CA GLU A 140 -15.40 0.69 -11.42
C GLU A 140 -14.72 2.04 -11.20
N GLU A 141 -15.04 2.75 -10.12
CA GLU A 141 -14.38 4.02 -9.79
C GLU A 141 -12.87 3.85 -9.61
N PHE A 142 -12.44 2.82 -8.87
CA PHE A 142 -11.02 2.57 -8.63
C PHE A 142 -10.27 2.19 -9.92
N VAL A 143 -10.85 1.34 -10.75
CA VAL A 143 -10.27 0.94 -12.04
C VAL A 143 -10.21 2.13 -12.99
N GLN A 144 -11.26 2.95 -13.06
CA GLN A 144 -11.26 4.17 -13.86
C GLN A 144 -10.19 5.16 -13.38
N PHE A 145 -10.05 5.32 -12.06
CA PHE A 145 -9.00 6.16 -11.48
C PHE A 145 -7.61 5.71 -11.91
N ILE A 146 -7.33 4.40 -11.95
CA ILE A 146 -6.04 3.89 -12.46
C ILE A 146 -5.91 4.14 -13.97
N ALA A 147 -6.97 3.88 -14.75
CA ALA A 147 -6.98 4.06 -16.19
C ALA A 147 -6.74 5.53 -16.62
N ASP A 148 -7.21 6.48 -15.83
CA ASP A 148 -7.01 7.92 -16.03
C ASP A 148 -5.56 8.36 -15.77
N HIS A 149 -4.71 7.50 -15.19
CA HIS A 149 -3.31 7.78 -14.89
C HIS A 149 -2.36 6.73 -15.53
N PRO A 150 -2.34 6.62 -16.87
CA PRO A 150 -1.60 5.57 -17.58
C PRO A 150 -0.08 5.64 -17.39
N ASP A 151 0.45 6.81 -17.04
CA ASP A 151 1.88 7.04 -16.81
C ASP A 151 2.32 6.70 -15.37
N ARG A 152 1.40 6.23 -14.52
CA ARG A 152 1.66 5.90 -13.11
C ARG A 152 1.63 4.40 -12.89
N VAL A 153 2.54 3.92 -12.03
CA VAL A 153 2.59 2.51 -11.63
C VAL A 153 1.84 2.33 -10.31
N PHE A 154 0.91 1.37 -10.29
CA PHE A 154 0.15 1.01 -9.10
C PHE A 154 0.47 -0.41 -8.65
N PHE A 155 0.80 -0.58 -7.38
CA PHE A 155 0.77 -1.86 -6.68
C PHE A 155 -0.48 -1.93 -5.83
N ILE A 156 -1.30 -2.94 -6.04
CA ILE A 156 -2.59 -3.06 -5.36
C ILE A 156 -2.51 -4.21 -4.37
N ARG A 157 -2.82 -3.91 -3.10
CA ARG A 157 -2.98 -4.92 -2.05
C ARG A 157 -4.48 -5.04 -1.71
N ILE A 158 -5.13 -5.99 -2.36
CA ILE A 158 -6.57 -6.23 -2.24
C ILE A 158 -6.86 -6.98 -0.94
N GLY A 159 -7.83 -6.52 -0.16
CA GLY A 159 -8.20 -7.17 1.11
C GLY A 159 -7.02 -7.25 2.05
N TYR A 160 -6.40 -6.11 2.38
CA TYR A 160 -5.19 -6.10 3.19
C TYR A 160 -5.38 -6.90 4.49
N GLU A 161 -4.34 -7.62 4.93
CA GLU A 161 -4.41 -8.47 6.13
C GLU A 161 -5.62 -9.42 6.09
N PHE A 162 -5.80 -10.11 4.95
CA PHE A 162 -6.98 -10.95 4.71
C PHE A 162 -7.15 -12.08 5.73
N ASP A 163 -6.05 -12.52 6.35
CA ASP A 163 -5.98 -13.53 7.40
C ASP A 163 -6.05 -12.95 8.82
N GLY A 164 -6.08 -11.61 8.93
CA GLY A 164 -6.22 -10.90 10.19
C GLY A 164 -7.63 -11.03 10.74
N ASN A 165 -7.77 -11.70 11.89
CA ASN A 165 -9.06 -11.88 12.57
C ASN A 165 -9.79 -10.57 12.89
N TRP A 166 -9.07 -9.44 12.97
CA TRP A 166 -9.64 -8.11 13.23
C TRP A 166 -10.45 -7.57 12.06
N ASN A 167 -10.11 -7.92 10.82
CA ASN A 167 -10.84 -7.49 9.62
C ASN A 167 -12.16 -8.26 9.44
N LYS A 168 -12.28 -9.45 10.05
CA LYS A 168 -13.48 -10.31 10.05
C LYS A 168 -13.94 -10.78 8.67
N TYR A 169 -13.03 -10.81 7.69
CA TYR A 169 -13.34 -11.32 6.35
C TYR A 169 -13.74 -12.80 6.41
N GLN A 170 -14.71 -13.16 5.57
CA GLN A 170 -15.15 -14.53 5.40
C GLN A 170 -14.37 -15.16 4.24
N PRO A 171 -13.62 -16.25 4.45
CA PRO A 171 -12.80 -16.85 3.38
C PRO A 171 -13.59 -17.35 2.16
N GLU A 172 -14.88 -17.65 2.32
CA GLU A 172 -15.74 -18.20 1.25
C GLU A 172 -16.91 -17.27 0.87
N SER A 173 -16.86 -15.98 1.24
CA SER A 173 -17.85 -15.01 0.79
C SER A 173 -17.72 -14.67 -0.69
#